data_AF-A0A257LKU6-F1
#
_entry.id   AF-A0A257LKU6-F1
#
_cell.length_a   1.000
_cell.length_b   1.000
_cell.length_c   1.000
_cell.angle_alpha   90.00
_cell.angle_beta   90.00
_cell.angle_gamma   90.00
#
_symmetry.space_group_name_H-M   'P 1'
#
loop_
_entity.id
_entity.type
_entity.pdbx_description
1 polymer ?
#
loop_
_entity_poly.entity_id
_entity_poly.type
_entity_poly.pdbx_seq_one_letter_code
_entity_poly.pdbx_strand_id
1 'polypeptide(L)'
;MLACAQAAAQEVATPEVSNSGMDAPLFYQLLVGEMQLSGGSPAGAFEILLDAARRQGDEQLFQRAVEIALQSRAGDQALAAAQAWRTAKPRSTAPLRYQTQILLALNRHAELAEPLKAWVALAPADERPGLIASL
;
A
#
# COMPACT_ATOMS: atom_id res chain seq x y z
N MET A 1 19.91 -14.24 55.97
CA MET A 1 19.27 -15.03 54.90
C MET A 1 19.35 -14.21 53.63
N LEU A 2 20.25 -14.59 52.70
CA LEU A 2 20.32 -14.02 51.36
C LEU A 2 19.19 -14.59 50.51
N ALA A 3 18.33 -13.74 49.96
CA ALA A 3 17.37 -14.13 48.94
C ALA A 3 18.05 -14.07 47.57
N CYS A 4 18.13 -15.23 46.90
CA CYS A 4 18.63 -15.35 45.54
C CYS A 4 17.69 -14.63 44.56
N ALA A 5 18.27 -13.78 43.71
CA ALA A 5 17.60 -13.19 42.56
C ALA A 5 17.38 -14.26 41.48
N GLN A 6 16.14 -14.43 41.03
CA GLN A 6 15.81 -15.30 39.90
C GLN A 6 16.09 -14.53 38.61
N ALA A 7 17.18 -14.85 37.92
CA ALA A 7 17.43 -14.39 36.56
C ALA A 7 16.56 -15.23 35.60
N ALA A 8 15.54 -14.59 35.02
CA ALA A 8 14.80 -15.18 33.91
C ALA A 8 15.66 -15.10 32.65
N ALA A 9 16.07 -16.25 32.13
CA ALA A 9 16.72 -16.35 30.82
C ALA A 9 15.69 -15.96 29.74
N GLN A 10 15.91 -14.84 29.07
CA GLN A 10 15.20 -14.50 27.85
C GLN A 10 15.81 -15.32 26.70
N GLU A 11 15.09 -16.36 26.26
CA GLU A 11 15.33 -16.99 24.97
C GLU A 11 15.10 -15.95 23.87
N VAL A 12 16.20 -15.52 23.25
CA VAL A 12 16.16 -14.63 22.09
C VAL A 12 15.69 -15.46 20.90
N ALA A 13 14.39 -15.43 20.63
CA ALA A 13 13.82 -15.99 19.41
C ALA A 13 14.51 -15.34 18.20
N THR A 14 15.21 -16.14 17.41
CA THR A 14 15.83 -15.66 16.18
C THR A 14 14.69 -15.33 15.20
N PRO A 15 14.60 -14.09 14.68
CA PRO A 15 13.50 -13.74 13.79
C PRO A 15 13.54 -14.64 12.55
N GLU A 16 12.41 -15.23 12.21
CA GLU A 16 12.28 -16.02 10.99
C GLU A 16 12.61 -15.12 9.78
N VAL A 17 13.54 -15.58 8.95
CA VAL A 17 13.93 -14.86 7.73
C VAL A 17 12.80 -15.01 6.71
N SER A 18 11.99 -13.97 6.57
CA SER A 18 11.00 -13.87 5.50
C SER A 18 11.69 -13.37 4.22
N ASN A 19 11.99 -14.28 3.30
CA ASN A 19 12.52 -13.91 1.99
C ASN A 19 11.45 -13.15 1.19
N SER A 20 11.86 -12.09 0.47
CA SER A 20 10.97 -11.42 -0.47
C SER A 20 10.69 -12.34 -1.67
N GLY A 21 9.53 -12.19 -2.30
CA GLY A 21 9.20 -12.86 -3.57
C GLY A 21 9.94 -12.29 -4.79
N MET A 22 11.14 -11.74 -4.57
CA MET A 22 11.92 -11.01 -5.57
C MET A 22 12.83 -11.96 -6.33
N ASP A 23 12.48 -12.20 -7.60
CA ASP A 23 13.32 -12.92 -8.55
C ASP A 23 14.14 -11.94 -9.41
N ALA A 24 15.03 -12.48 -10.24
CA ALA A 24 15.89 -11.65 -11.09
C ALA A 24 15.08 -10.75 -12.06
N PRO A 25 14.05 -11.24 -12.78
CA PRO A 25 13.21 -10.38 -13.61
C PRO A 25 12.56 -9.21 -12.85
N LEU A 26 11.95 -9.47 -11.69
CA LEU A 26 11.32 -8.42 -10.88
C LEU A 26 12.36 -7.42 -10.38
N PHE A 27 13.52 -7.90 -9.93
CA PHE A 27 14.62 -7.03 -9.51
C PHE A 27 15.05 -6.07 -10.62
N TYR A 28 15.27 -6.59 -11.85
CA TYR A 28 15.64 -5.74 -12.98
C TYR A 28 14.53 -4.75 -13.36
N GLN A 29 13.27 -5.17 -13.32
CA GLN A 29 12.12 -4.30 -13.59
C GLN A 29 12.05 -3.14 -12.57
N LEU A 30 12.21 -3.44 -11.28
CA LEU A 30 12.25 -2.45 -10.21
C LEU A 30 13.43 -1.48 -10.39
N LEU A 31 14.63 -2.00 -10.68
CA LEU A 31 15.82 -1.19 -10.90
C LEU A 31 15.63 -0.22 -12.07
N VAL A 32 15.04 -0.69 -13.18
CA VAL A 32 14.72 0.18 -14.33
C VAL A 32 13.71 1.26 -13.96
N GLY A 33 12.67 0.92 -13.19
CA GLY A 33 11.71 1.89 -12.67
C GLY A 33 12.38 2.98 -11.83
N GLU A 34 13.25 2.59 -10.90
CA GLU A 34 13.98 3.54 -10.04
C GLU A 34 15.00 4.40 -10.83
N MET A 35 15.64 3.85 -11.86
CA MET A 35 16.47 4.64 -12.78
C MET A 35 15.64 5.69 -13.53
N GLN A 36 14.41 5.37 -13.93
CA GLN A 36 13.52 6.34 -14.57
C GLN A 36 13.09 7.45 -13.61
N LEU A 37 12.78 7.12 -12.35
CA LEU A 37 12.51 8.13 -11.32
C LEU A 37 13.70 9.06 -11.13
N SER A 38 14.88 8.48 -10.95
CA SER A 38 16.13 9.22 -10.76
C SER A 38 16.49 10.08 -11.97
N GLY A 39 16.12 9.62 -13.17
CA GLY A 39 16.32 10.32 -14.44
C GLY A 39 15.24 11.36 -14.77
N GLY A 40 14.28 11.62 -13.88
CA GLY A 40 13.25 12.63 -14.08
C GLY A 40 12.06 12.19 -14.95
N SER A 41 11.85 10.88 -15.11
CA SER A 41 10.72 10.28 -15.84
C SER A 41 9.77 9.52 -14.90
N PRO A 42 8.99 10.22 -14.05
CA PRO A 42 8.09 9.57 -13.10
C PRO A 42 6.93 8.83 -13.76
N ALA A 43 6.45 9.30 -14.91
CA ALA A 43 5.38 8.62 -15.66
C ALA A 43 5.83 7.23 -16.15
N GLY A 44 7.05 7.11 -16.68
CA GLY A 44 7.55 5.82 -17.13
C GLY A 44 7.85 4.87 -15.97
N ALA A 45 8.39 5.39 -14.86
CA ALA A 45 8.57 4.60 -13.65
C ALA A 45 7.25 4.09 -13.07
N PHE A 46 6.21 4.94 -13.07
CA PHE A 46 4.86 4.58 -12.65
C PHE A 46 4.33 3.38 -13.46
N GLU A 47 4.40 3.42 -14.79
CA GLU A 47 3.90 2.34 -15.63
C GLU A 47 4.62 1.02 -15.35
N ILE A 48 5.95 1.06 -15.22
CA ILE A 48 6.77 -0.12 -14.92
C ILE A 48 6.39 -0.74 -13.57
N LEU A 49 6.26 0.10 -12.54
CA LEU A 49 5.95 -0.36 -11.19
C LEU A 49 4.51 -0.84 -11.07
N LEU A 50 3.55 -0.20 -11.74
CA LEU A 50 2.16 -0.64 -11.74
C LEU A 50 1.98 -1.97 -12.48
N ASP A 51 2.69 -2.19 -13.58
CA ASP A 51 2.71 -3.50 -14.26
C ASP A 51 3.29 -4.59 -13.34
N ALA A 52 4.43 -4.33 -12.70
CA ALA A 52 5.03 -5.26 -11.73
C ALA A 52 4.07 -5.56 -10.57
N ALA A 53 3.43 -4.53 -10.01
CA ALA A 53 2.46 -4.66 -8.93
C ALA A 53 1.26 -5.55 -9.33
N ARG A 54 0.74 -5.37 -10.55
CA ARG A 54 -0.37 -6.19 -11.07
C ARG A 54 0.01 -7.65 -11.27
N ARG A 55 1.22 -7.92 -11.75
CA ARG A 55 1.70 -9.29 -11.99
C ARG A 55 1.95 -10.04 -10.69
N GLN A 56 2.62 -9.39 -9.74
CA GLN A 56 2.95 -10.02 -8.46
C GLN A 56 1.79 -10.00 -7.47
N GLY A 57 0.83 -9.08 -7.65
CA GLY A 57 -0.19 -8.80 -6.65
C GLY A 57 0.42 -8.35 -5.33
N ASP A 58 1.52 -7.58 -5.37
CA ASP A 58 2.24 -7.12 -4.19
C ASP A 58 1.73 -5.75 -3.73
N GLU A 59 1.35 -5.64 -2.45
CA GLU A 59 0.78 -4.40 -1.89
C GLU A 59 1.79 -3.24 -1.85
N GLN A 60 3.05 -3.53 -1.58
CA GLN A 60 4.09 -2.50 -1.50
C GLN A 60 4.37 -1.91 -2.88
N LEU A 61 4.36 -2.75 -3.94
CA LEU A 61 4.54 -2.27 -5.32
C LEU A 61 3.36 -1.38 -5.76
N PHE A 62 2.13 -1.75 -5.41
CA PHE A 62 0.97 -0.90 -5.67
C PHE A 62 1.06 0.42 -4.93
N GLN A 63 1.38 0.39 -3.64
CA GLN A 63 1.55 1.61 -2.84
C GLN A 63 2.61 2.52 -3.46
N ARG A 64 3.75 1.97 -3.86
CA ARG A 64 4.83 2.70 -4.50
C ARG A 64 4.39 3.37 -5.80
N ALA A 65 3.64 2.67 -6.65
CA ALA A 65 3.08 3.24 -7.88
C ALA A 65 2.12 4.41 -7.58
N VAL A 66 1.24 4.27 -6.58
CA VAL A 66 0.36 5.36 -6.14
C VAL A 66 1.17 6.57 -5.66
N GLU A 67 2.19 6.36 -4.82
CA GLU A 67 3.04 7.42 -4.28
C GLU A 67 3.81 8.18 -5.37
N ILE A 68 4.33 7.47 -6.38
CA ILE A 68 5.02 8.11 -7.50
C ILE A 68 4.07 9.01 -8.27
N ALA A 69 2.86 8.52 -8.59
CA ALA A 69 1.87 9.31 -9.30
C ALA A 69 1.42 10.54 -8.48
N LEU A 70 1.29 10.39 -7.15
CA LEU A 70 1.02 11.51 -6.25
C LEU A 70 2.14 12.55 -6.25
N GLN A 71 3.41 12.10 -6.16
CA GLN A 71 4.59 12.97 -6.18
C GLN A 71 4.71 13.72 -7.51
N SER A 72 4.36 13.08 -8.62
CA SER A 72 4.34 13.71 -9.95
C SER A 72 3.07 14.53 -10.22
N ARG A 73 2.18 14.68 -9.23
CA ARG A 73 0.88 15.38 -9.34
C ARG A 73 -0.05 14.79 -10.42
N ALA A 74 0.13 13.52 -10.76
CA ALA A 74 -0.70 12.78 -11.71
C ALA A 74 -1.88 12.10 -10.98
N GLY A 75 -2.86 12.92 -10.56
CA GLY A 75 -3.95 12.44 -9.69
C GLY A 75 -4.80 11.32 -10.30
N ASP A 76 -5.09 11.35 -11.60
CA ASP A 76 -5.84 10.28 -12.26
C ASP A 76 -5.04 8.97 -12.35
N GLN A 77 -3.72 9.05 -12.53
CA GLN A 77 -2.84 7.88 -12.47
C GLN A 77 -2.79 7.30 -11.05
N ALA A 78 -2.70 8.15 -10.03
CA ALA A 78 -2.73 7.74 -8.64
C ALA A 78 -4.05 7.01 -8.32
N LEU A 79 -5.19 7.57 -8.76
CA LEU A 79 -6.50 6.95 -8.59
C LEU A 79 -6.59 5.60 -9.30
N ALA A 80 -6.13 5.51 -10.55
CA ALA A 80 -6.13 4.27 -11.33
C ALA A 80 -5.25 3.18 -10.69
N ALA A 81 -4.09 3.54 -10.14
CA ALA A 81 -3.24 2.60 -9.40
C ALA A 81 -3.90 2.11 -8.11
N ALA A 82 -4.54 3.00 -7.34
CA ALA A 82 -5.27 2.61 -6.13
C ALA A 82 -6.49 1.72 -6.44
N GLN A 83 -7.15 1.93 -7.59
CA GLN A 83 -8.21 1.05 -8.10
C GLN A 83 -7.68 -0.32 -8.52
N ALA A 84 -6.56 -0.37 -9.24
CA ALA A 84 -5.92 -1.63 -9.59
C ALA A 84 -5.48 -2.42 -8.34
N TRP A 85 -4.94 -1.73 -7.34
CA TRP A 85 -4.58 -2.32 -6.06
C TRP A 85 -5.80 -2.92 -5.36
N ARG A 86 -6.91 -2.18 -5.28
CA ARG A 86 -8.15 -2.69 -4.68
C ARG A 86 -8.67 -3.95 -5.39
N THR A 87 -8.60 -4.00 -6.72
CA THR A 87 -8.99 -5.19 -7.49
C THR A 87 -8.11 -6.39 -7.17
N ALA A 88 -6.79 -6.18 -7.03
CA ALA A 88 -5.85 -7.24 -6.68
C ALA A 88 -5.97 -7.69 -5.20
N LYS A 89 -6.37 -6.78 -4.30
CA LYS A 89 -6.44 -7.00 -2.85
C LYS A 89 -7.79 -6.52 -2.29
N PRO A 90 -8.88 -7.25 -2.56
CA PRO A 90 -10.24 -6.82 -2.18
C PRO A 90 -10.47 -6.74 -0.67
N ARG A 91 -9.62 -7.36 0.14
CA ARG A 91 -9.68 -7.34 1.61
C ARG A 91 -8.69 -6.35 2.26
N SER A 92 -7.92 -5.60 1.47
CA SER A 92 -7.00 -4.59 1.99
C SER A 92 -7.72 -3.24 2.15
N THR A 93 -7.53 -2.60 3.30
CA THR A 93 -8.11 -1.27 3.59
C THR A 93 -7.25 -0.13 3.02
N ALA A 94 -5.96 -0.38 2.78
CA ALA A 94 -5.01 0.61 2.26
C ALA A 94 -5.46 1.23 0.93
N PRO A 95 -5.84 0.47 -0.12
CA PRO A 95 -6.26 1.08 -1.39
C PRO A 95 -7.55 1.90 -1.26
N LEU A 96 -8.47 1.53 -0.37
CA LEU A 96 -9.70 2.29 -0.10
C LEU A 96 -9.39 3.66 0.51
N ARG A 97 -8.43 3.69 1.44
CA ARG A 97 -7.94 4.93 2.04
C ARG A 97 -7.30 5.85 1.00
N TYR A 98 -6.41 5.31 0.17
CA TYR A 98 -5.79 6.08 -0.92
C TYR A 98 -6.85 6.60 -1.91
N GLN A 99 -7.77 5.75 -2.38
CA GLN A 99 -8.86 6.18 -3.28
C GLN A 99 -9.66 7.35 -2.70
N THR A 100 -10.05 7.25 -1.43
CA THR A 100 -10.81 8.30 -0.74
C THR A 100 -10.03 9.61 -0.68
N GLN A 101 -8.77 9.57 -0.26
CA GLN A 101 -7.92 10.76 -0.15
C GLN A 101 -7.64 11.41 -1.52
N ILE A 102 -7.40 10.59 -2.54
CA ILE A 102 -7.15 11.06 -3.92
C ILE A 102 -8.42 11.71 -4.49
N LEU A 103 -9.58 11.06 -4.36
CA LEU A 103 -10.85 11.62 -4.83
C LEU A 103 -11.17 12.96 -4.16
N LEU A 104 -10.88 13.07 -2.86
CA LEU A 104 -11.03 14.34 -2.13
C LEU A 104 -10.10 15.42 -2.68
N ALA A 105 -8.82 15.10 -2.88
CA ALA A 105 -7.84 16.03 -3.45
C ALA A 105 -8.19 16.47 -4.89
N LEU A 106 -8.87 15.60 -5.65
CA LEU A 106 -9.38 15.89 -6.99
C LEU A 106 -10.76 16.59 -7.00
N ASN A 107 -11.36 16.87 -5.84
CA ASN A 107 -12.72 17.40 -5.70
C ASN A 107 -13.80 16.52 -6.37
N ARG A 108 -13.56 15.21 -6.49
CA ARG A 108 -14.46 14.22 -7.11
C ARG A 108 -15.42 13.62 -6.08
N HIS A 109 -16.14 14.48 -5.36
CA HIS A 109 -16.97 14.08 -4.23
C HIS A 109 -18.07 13.07 -4.60
N ALA A 110 -18.60 13.14 -5.83
CA ALA A 110 -19.62 12.22 -6.34
C ALA A 110 -19.16 10.75 -6.33
N GLU A 111 -17.86 10.50 -6.37
CA GLU A 111 -17.27 9.16 -6.42
C GLU A 111 -16.83 8.64 -5.05
N LEU A 112 -16.87 9.47 -3.99
CA LEU A 112 -16.45 9.07 -2.64
C LEU A 112 -17.37 8.05 -1.99
N ALA A 113 -18.65 8.03 -2.36
CA ALA A 113 -19.65 7.18 -1.71
C ALA A 113 -19.33 5.69 -1.79
N GLU A 114 -18.75 5.24 -2.89
CA GLU A 114 -18.43 3.84 -3.13
C GLU A 114 -17.24 3.35 -2.27
N PRO A 115 -16.03 3.94 -2.32
CA PRO A 115 -14.90 3.48 -1.52
C PRO A 115 -15.13 3.64 0.00
N LEU A 116 -15.86 4.68 0.43
CA LEU A 116 -16.20 4.85 1.85
C LEU A 116 -17.12 3.74 2.36
N LYS A 117 -18.17 3.39 1.60
CA LYS A 117 -19.06 2.26 1.96
C LYS A 117 -18.31 0.95 2.01
N ALA A 118 -17.44 0.70 1.03
CA ALA A 118 -16.61 -0.51 1.00
C ALA A 118 -15.67 -0.59 2.21
N TRP A 119 -15.08 0.55 2.62
CA TRP A 119 -14.20 0.60 3.80
C TRP A 119 -14.95 0.30 5.09
N VAL A 120 -16.12 0.93 5.30
CA VAL A 120 -16.96 0.65 6.47
C VAL A 120 -17.46 -0.80 6.49
N ALA A 121 -17.78 -1.37 5.33
CA ALA A 121 -18.22 -2.76 5.24
C ALA A 121 -17.10 -3.77 5.59
N LEU A 122 -15.85 -3.44 5.28
CA LEU A 122 -14.68 -4.28 5.55
C LEU A 122 -14.27 -4.24 7.05
N ALA A 123 -14.64 -3.19 7.78
CA ALA A 123 -14.38 -3.09 9.22
C ALA A 123 -15.28 -4.05 10.05
N PRO A 124 -14.73 -4.66 11.12
CA PRO A 124 -15.51 -5.38 12.12
C PRO A 124 -16.68 -4.53 12.66
N ALA A 125 -17.82 -5.15 12.94
CA ALA A 125 -19.06 -4.43 13.24
C ALA A 125 -18.96 -3.51 14.47
N ASP A 126 -18.17 -3.94 15.46
CA ASP A 126 -17.84 -3.22 16.69
C ASP A 126 -16.92 -2.01 16.46
N GLU A 127 -16.07 -2.04 15.43
CA GLU A 127 -15.17 -0.93 15.09
C GLU A 127 -15.81 0.12 14.16
N ARG A 128 -16.92 -0.21 13.48
CA ARG A 128 -17.58 0.67 12.50
C ARG A 128 -17.95 2.06 13.05
N PRO A 129 -18.54 2.21 14.25
CA PRO A 129 -18.87 3.54 14.76
C PRO A 129 -17.63 4.43 14.92
N GLY A 130 -16.51 3.85 15.39
CA GLY A 130 -15.25 4.56 15.53
C GLY A 130 -14.66 4.99 14.18
N LEU A 131 -14.70 4.09 13.19
CA LEU A 131 -14.28 4.43 11.83
C LEU A 131 -15.11 5.57 11.26
N ILE A 132 -16.44 5.49 11.33
CA ILE A 132 -17.36 6.53 10.80
C ILE A 132 -17.08 7.89 11.45
N ALA A 133 -16.78 7.93 12.75
CA ALA A 133 -16.45 9.17 13.45
C ALA A 133 -15.09 9.78 13.05
N SER A 134 -14.21 9.01 12.40
CA SER A 134 -12.86 9.43 11.98
C SER A 134 -12.74 9.85 10.51
N LEU A 135 -13.80 9.64 9.72
CA LEU A 135 -13.90 10.04 8.32
C LEU A 135 -14.26 11.52 8.18
#